data_AF-A0A2N4Y2D6-F1
#
_entry.id   AF-A0A2N4Y2D6-F1
#
_cell.length_a   1.000
_cell.length_b   1.000
_cell.length_c   1.000
_cell.angle_alpha   90.00
_cell.angle_beta   90.00
_cell.angle_gamma   90.00
#
_symmetry.space_group_name_H-M   'P 1'
#
loop_
_entity.id
_entity.type
_entity.pdbx_description
1 polymer ?
#
loop_
_entity_poly.entity_id
_entity_poly.type
_entity_poly.pdbx_seq_one_letter_code
_entity_poly.pdbx_strand_id
1 'polypeptide(L)'
;MSKKVALVIGACGGAAHYSALTLAKLGTHIIGTYDQRADNAEKVKMEIESCGACAAMMFFDANKTNITLFARELIVVLSENFGVDRIDNIVLDTGSISNLPYGVGKFDPLRFYETHVRIPHLVTEGLNEILAESGSVILLSSYAKRAS
;
A
#
# COMPACT_ATOMS: atom_id res chain seq x y z
N MET A 1 19.29 14.61 6.75
CA MET A 1 18.92 13.36 6.04
C MET A 1 17.67 13.64 5.22
N SER A 2 17.61 13.15 3.98
CA SER A 2 16.38 13.23 3.19
C SER A 2 15.27 12.43 3.89
N LYS A 3 14.06 12.98 3.94
CA LYS A 3 12.89 12.31 4.54
C LYS A 3 12.42 11.22 3.57
N LYS A 4 12.52 9.95 4.00
CA LYS A 4 12.09 8.83 3.18
C LYS A 4 10.57 8.77 3.08
N VAL A 5 10.05 8.38 1.92
CA VAL A 5 8.61 8.17 1.68
C VAL A 5 8.36 6.75 1.20
N ALA A 6 7.39 6.06 1.80
CA ALA A 6 6.93 4.75 1.37
C ALA A 6 5.48 4.82 0.90
N LEU A 7 5.20 4.26 -0.28
CA LEU A 7 3.85 3.95 -0.72
C LEU A 7 3.43 2.60 -0.15
N VAL A 8 2.37 2.57 0.65
CA VAL A 8 1.82 1.34 1.25
C VAL A 8 0.43 1.09 0.68
N ILE A 9 0.34 0.18 -0.30
CA ILE A 9 -0.91 -0.20 -0.92
C ILE A 9 -1.67 -1.18 -0.01
N GLY A 10 -2.89 -0.81 0.36
CA GLY A 10 -3.71 -1.58 1.31
C GLY A 10 -3.48 -1.21 2.78
N ALA A 11 -2.94 -0.02 3.07
CA ALA A 11 -2.57 0.43 4.43
C ALA A 11 -3.72 0.37 5.46
N CYS A 12 -4.97 0.30 5.02
CA CYS A 12 -6.16 0.19 5.88
C CYS A 12 -6.48 -1.22 6.39
N GLY A 13 -5.64 -2.22 6.12
CA GLY A 13 -5.87 -3.57 6.62
C GLY A 13 -4.63 -4.47 6.60
N GLY A 14 -4.80 -5.65 7.21
CA GLY A 14 -3.84 -6.74 7.09
C GLY A 14 -2.42 -6.41 7.54
N ALA A 15 -1.45 -7.00 6.84
CA ALA A 15 -0.03 -6.82 7.14
C ALA A 15 0.45 -5.44 6.66
N ALA A 16 -0.13 -4.90 5.58
CA ALA A 16 0.18 -3.54 5.09
C ALA A 16 0.00 -2.47 6.18
N HIS A 17 -1.07 -2.54 6.98
CA HIS A 17 -1.29 -1.61 8.08
C HIS A 17 -0.14 -1.64 9.10
N TYR A 18 0.29 -2.84 9.53
CA TYR A 18 1.43 -2.98 10.44
C TYR A 18 2.75 -2.53 9.80
N SER A 19 2.95 -2.78 8.51
CA SER A 19 4.11 -2.27 7.76
C SER A 19 4.15 -0.75 7.75
N ALA A 20 3.01 -0.09 7.49
CA ALA A 20 2.90 1.37 7.53
C ALA A 20 3.29 1.94 8.90
N LEU A 21 2.73 1.42 9.99
CA LEU A 21 3.06 1.87 11.35
C LEU A 21 4.52 1.59 11.73
N THR A 22 5.08 0.47 11.28
CA THR A 22 6.49 0.12 11.55
C THR A 22 7.44 1.07 10.83
N LEU A 23 7.19 1.34 9.54
CA LEU A 23 7.96 2.29 8.76
C LEU A 23 7.85 3.71 9.34
N ALA A 24 6.65 4.11 9.78
CA ALA A 24 6.41 5.39 10.44
C ALA A 24 7.28 5.56 11.70
N LYS A 25 7.32 4.54 12.57
CA LYS A 25 8.17 4.53 13.77
C LYS A 25 9.67 4.60 13.46
N LEU A 26 10.08 4.14 12.28
CA LEU A 26 11.45 4.27 11.78
C LEU A 26 11.72 5.62 11.11
N GLY A 27 10.78 6.56 11.16
CA GLY A 27 10.90 7.91 10.59
C GLY A 27 10.61 7.99 9.10
N THR A 28 10.02 6.95 8.49
CA THR A 28 9.61 6.96 7.08
C THR A 28 8.20 7.54 6.96
N HIS A 29 8.03 8.54 6.12
CA HIS A 29 6.73 9.10 5.78
C HIS A 29 5.92 8.15 4.91
N ILE A 30 4.58 8.18 5.04
CA ILE A 30 3.72 7.16 4.44
C ILE A 30 2.73 7.81 3.49
N ILE A 31 2.67 7.29 2.27
CA ILE A 31 1.50 7.43 1.40
C ILE A 31 0.75 6.11 1.51
N GLY A 32 -0.32 6.07 2.27
CA GLY A 32 -1.15 4.88 2.43
C GLY A 32 -2.26 4.85 1.39
N THR A 33 -2.67 3.66 0.96
CA THR A 33 -3.88 3.55 0.14
C THR A 33 -5.05 2.88 0.86
N TYR A 34 -6.25 3.23 0.42
CA TYR A 34 -7.52 2.69 0.89
C TYR A 34 -8.44 2.36 -0.29
N ASP A 35 -9.36 1.43 -0.09
CA ASP A 35 -10.37 1.04 -1.07
C ASP A 35 -11.72 1.70 -0.74
N GLN A 36 -12.81 0.94 -0.60
CA GLN A 36 -14.12 1.48 -0.22
C GLN A 36 -14.21 1.93 1.24
N ARG A 37 -13.21 1.63 2.08
CA ARG A 37 -13.21 1.92 3.52
C ARG A 37 -12.59 3.28 3.85
N ALA A 38 -13.15 4.38 3.32
CA ALA A 38 -12.63 5.72 3.53
C ALA A 38 -12.54 6.13 5.02
N ASP A 39 -13.50 5.73 5.85
CA ASP A 39 -13.49 6.04 7.30
C ASP A 39 -12.29 5.40 8.03
N ASN A 40 -11.75 4.30 7.52
CA ASN A 40 -10.54 3.70 8.07
C ASN A 40 -9.29 4.47 7.64
N ALA A 41 -9.32 5.16 6.49
CA ALA A 41 -8.16 5.87 5.98
C ALA A 41 -7.74 7.01 6.92
N GLU A 42 -8.69 7.81 7.41
CA GLU A 42 -8.38 8.92 8.33
C GLU A 42 -7.87 8.41 9.68
N LYS A 43 -8.41 7.30 10.18
CA LYS A 43 -7.91 6.67 11.41
C LYS A 43 -6.47 6.20 11.26
N VAL A 44 -6.17 5.50 10.17
CA VAL A 44 -4.81 5.02 9.89
C VAL A 44 -3.84 6.18 9.68
N LYS A 45 -4.27 7.25 9.01
CA LYS A 45 -3.49 8.48 8.88
C LYS A 45 -3.10 9.05 10.24
N MET A 46 -4.07 9.24 11.14
CA MET A 46 -3.82 9.73 12.50
C MET A 46 -2.88 8.81 13.29
N GLU A 47 -3.02 7.49 13.14
CA GLU A 47 -2.13 6.53 13.80
C GLU A 47 -0.68 6.63 13.30
N ILE A 48 -0.48 6.78 11.99
CA ILE A 48 0.84 7.02 11.40
C ILE A 48 1.43 8.34 11.89
N GLU A 49 0.64 9.41 11.91
CA GLU A 49 1.05 10.72 12.38
C GLU A 49 1.41 10.71 13.87
N SER A 50 0.70 9.92 14.68
CA SER A 50 1.03 9.71 16.09
C SER A 50 2.39 9.03 16.31
N CYS A 51 2.91 8.31 15.30
CA CYS A 51 4.25 7.73 15.30
C CYS A 51 5.35 8.75 14.93
N GLY A 52 4.99 10.00 14.62
CA GLY A 52 5.93 11.08 14.27
C GLY A 52 6.26 11.20 12.77
N ALA A 53 5.55 10.48 11.91
CA ALA A 53 5.71 10.53 10.46
C ALA A 53 4.55 11.28 9.78
N CYS A 54 4.80 12.02 8.70
CA CYS A 54 3.74 12.57 7.87
C CYS A 54 3.00 11.45 7.12
N ALA A 55 1.69 11.61 6.93
CA ALA A 55 0.86 10.67 6.20
C ALA A 55 -0.05 11.35 5.16
N ALA A 56 -0.21 10.72 4.01
CA ALA A 56 -1.25 11.04 3.03
C ALA A 56 -2.00 9.75 2.64
N MET A 57 -3.30 9.86 2.38
CA MET A 57 -4.13 8.71 2.03
C MET A 57 -4.70 8.88 0.63
N MET A 58 -4.51 7.87 -0.23
CA MET A 58 -4.97 7.86 -1.62
C MET A 58 -5.91 6.68 -1.89
N PHE A 59 -6.91 6.88 -2.73
CA PHE A 59 -7.78 5.79 -3.15
C PHE A 59 -7.03 4.84 -4.10
N PHE A 60 -7.13 3.53 -3.84
CA PHE A 60 -6.63 2.49 -4.72
C PHE A 60 -7.53 1.25 -4.62
N ASP A 61 -8.19 0.91 -5.73
CA ASP A 61 -8.96 -0.31 -5.91
C ASP A 61 -8.36 -1.09 -7.07
N ALA A 62 -7.92 -2.32 -6.80
CA ALA A 62 -7.28 -3.21 -7.76
C ALA A 62 -8.05 -3.38 -9.10
N ASN A 63 -9.37 -3.24 -9.07
CA ASN A 63 -10.22 -3.44 -10.24
C ASN A 63 -10.57 -2.12 -10.96
N LYS A 64 -10.41 -0.97 -10.29
CA LYS A 64 -10.90 0.32 -10.80
C LYS A 64 -9.79 1.34 -11.05
N THR A 65 -8.69 1.25 -10.32
CA THR A 65 -7.62 2.24 -10.39
C THR A 65 -6.84 2.07 -11.68
N ASN A 66 -6.81 3.15 -12.47
CA ASN A 66 -5.91 3.27 -13.60
C ASN A 66 -4.53 3.71 -13.07
N ILE A 67 -3.51 2.87 -13.29
CA ILE A 67 -2.18 3.11 -12.72
C ILE A 67 -1.53 4.39 -13.27
N THR A 68 -1.74 4.74 -14.53
CA THR A 68 -1.17 5.98 -15.10
C THR A 68 -1.76 7.22 -14.44
N LEU A 69 -3.07 7.23 -14.16
CA LEU A 69 -3.70 8.34 -13.44
C LEU A 69 -3.25 8.38 -11.98
N PHE A 70 -3.20 7.21 -11.33
CA PHE A 70 -2.70 7.08 -9.97
C PHE A 70 -1.26 7.58 -9.82
N ALA A 71 -0.38 7.27 -10.77
CA ALA A 71 1.00 7.74 -10.79
C ALA A 71 1.08 9.28 -10.86
N ARG A 72 0.21 9.92 -11.66
CA ARG A 72 0.15 11.40 -11.75
C ARG A 72 -0.32 12.02 -10.45
N GLU A 73 -1.36 11.47 -9.83
CA GLU A 73 -1.86 11.93 -8.53
C GLU A 73 -0.80 11.73 -7.44
N LEU A 74 -0.07 10.62 -7.48
CA LEU A 74 1.00 10.31 -6.54
C LEU A 74 2.12 11.37 -6.60
N ILE A 75 2.51 11.81 -7.80
CA ILE A 75 3.52 12.88 -7.98
C ILE A 75 3.06 14.19 -7.33
N VAL A 76 1.78 14.56 -7.51
CA VAL A 76 1.21 15.76 -6.89
C VAL A 76 1.28 15.65 -5.37
N VAL A 77 0.82 14.53 -4.81
CA VAL A 77 0.85 14.27 -3.36
C VAL A 77 2.29 14.30 -2.82
N LEU A 78 3.25 13.70 -3.53
CA LEU A 78 4.66 13.73 -3.14
C LEU A 78 5.20 15.16 -3.04
N SER A 79 4.89 15.98 -4.04
CA SER A 79 5.33 17.37 -4.08
C SER A 79 4.67 18.21 -2.99
N GLU A 80 3.34 18.15 -2.88
CA GLU A 80 2.57 19.03 -1.99
C GLU A 80 2.69 18.65 -0.52
N ASN A 81 2.70 17.36 -0.19
CA ASN A 81 2.67 16.90 1.20
C ASN A 81 4.06 16.58 1.76
N PHE A 82 5.02 16.21 0.91
CA PHE A 82 6.33 15.71 1.36
C PHE A 82 7.50 16.52 0.81
N GLY A 83 7.30 17.35 -0.21
CA GLY A 83 8.36 18.16 -0.83
C GLY A 83 9.42 17.31 -1.54
N VAL A 84 9.05 16.12 -2.02
CA VAL A 84 9.92 15.20 -2.77
C VAL A 84 9.27 14.83 -4.09
N ASP A 85 10.03 14.26 -5.01
CA ASP A 85 9.59 13.83 -6.34
C ASP A 85 9.52 12.30 -6.50
N ARG A 86 10.08 11.56 -5.54
CA ARG A 86 10.20 10.09 -5.58
C ARG A 86 9.82 9.42 -4.27
N ILE A 87 9.45 8.16 -4.37
CA ILE A 87 9.29 7.25 -3.23
C ILE A 87 10.49 6.33 -3.07
N ASP A 88 10.82 5.98 -1.83
CA ASP A 88 11.89 5.03 -1.51
C ASP A 88 11.40 3.58 -1.52
N ASN A 89 10.13 3.35 -1.16
CA ASN A 89 9.61 1.99 -1.04
C ASN A 89 8.18 1.89 -1.54
N ILE A 90 7.87 0.77 -2.20
CA ILE A 90 6.50 0.32 -2.42
C ILE A 90 6.30 -0.92 -1.57
N VAL A 91 5.31 -0.91 -0.70
CA VAL A 91 4.83 -2.08 0.03
C VAL A 91 3.44 -2.39 -0.47
N LEU A 92 3.25 -3.56 -1.08
CA LEU A 92 1.96 -4.01 -1.57
C LEU A 92 1.55 -5.27 -0.80
N ASP A 93 0.47 -5.16 -0.04
CA ASP A 93 -0.16 -6.33 0.57
C ASP A 93 -1.24 -6.88 -0.36
N THR A 94 -0.93 -8.03 -0.95
CA THR A 94 -1.85 -8.80 -1.79
C THR A 94 -2.65 -9.83 -0.98
N GLY A 95 -2.38 -9.94 0.33
CA GLY A 95 -2.93 -10.94 1.22
C GLY A 95 -4.41 -10.74 1.51
N SER A 96 -5.25 -11.49 0.80
CA SER A 96 -6.66 -11.68 1.15
C SER A 96 -6.78 -12.36 2.52
N ILE A 97 -7.17 -11.62 3.55
CA ILE A 97 -7.78 -12.24 4.73
C ILE A 97 -9.17 -12.72 4.31
N SER A 98 -9.25 -13.93 3.75
CA SER A 98 -10.48 -14.69 3.98
C SER A 98 -10.50 -14.95 5.48
N ASN A 99 -11.37 -14.26 6.22
CA ASN A 99 -11.66 -14.62 7.62
C ASN A 99 -12.27 -16.03 7.75
N LEU A 100 -12.44 -16.72 6.62
CA LEU A 100 -12.88 -18.10 6.55
C LEU A 100 -11.70 -19.04 6.84
N PRO A 101 -11.90 -20.06 7.68
CA PRO A 101 -10.96 -21.16 7.82
C PRO A 101 -10.56 -21.74 6.46
N TYR A 102 -9.34 -22.25 6.39
CA TYR A 102 -8.84 -22.96 5.20
C TYR A 102 -9.85 -24.03 4.75
N GLY A 103 -10.23 -24.00 3.46
CA GLY A 103 -11.20 -24.93 2.85
C GLY A 103 -12.67 -24.54 2.95
N VAL A 104 -13.03 -23.48 3.67
CA VAL A 104 -14.44 -23.04 3.86
C VAL A 104 -14.86 -21.99 2.82
N GLY A 105 -13.91 -21.30 2.19
CA GLY A 105 -14.17 -20.31 1.14
C GLY A 105 -14.17 -20.90 -0.28
N LYS A 106 -15.05 -20.40 -1.15
CA LYS A 106 -14.95 -20.67 -2.60
C LYS A 106 -13.74 -19.92 -3.15
N PHE A 107 -12.82 -20.65 -3.79
CA PHE A 107 -11.71 -20.04 -4.51
C PHE A 107 -12.23 -19.27 -5.72
N ASP A 108 -11.85 -17.99 -5.84
CA ASP A 108 -12.11 -17.15 -6.99
C ASP A 108 -10.79 -16.96 -7.77
N PRO A 109 -10.59 -17.69 -8.88
CA PRO A 109 -9.34 -17.64 -9.64
C PRO A 109 -9.09 -16.27 -10.27
N LEU A 110 -10.15 -15.56 -10.67
CA LEU A 110 -10.01 -14.24 -11.29
C LEU A 110 -9.54 -13.24 -10.24
N ARG A 111 -10.23 -13.18 -9.09
CA ARG A 111 -9.82 -12.29 -7.99
C ARG A 111 -8.40 -12.58 -7.51
N PHE A 112 -8.02 -13.86 -7.45
CA PHE A 112 -6.66 -14.26 -7.08
C PHE A 112 -5.62 -13.74 -8.08
N TYR A 113 -5.86 -13.93 -9.38
CA TYR A 113 -4.99 -13.40 -10.44
C TYR A 113 -4.88 -11.87 -10.38
N GLU A 114 -6.02 -11.18 -10.24
CA GLU A 114 -6.08 -9.73 -10.15
C GLU A 114 -5.21 -9.18 -9.00
N THR A 115 -5.33 -9.80 -7.82
CA THR A 115 -4.69 -9.32 -6.59
C THR A 115 -3.21 -9.72 -6.52
N HIS A 116 -2.86 -10.96 -6.89
CA HIS A 116 -1.51 -11.49 -6.69
C HIS A 116 -0.61 -11.45 -7.93
N VAL A 117 -1.16 -11.17 -9.12
CA VAL A 117 -0.39 -11.18 -10.37
C VAL A 117 -0.52 -9.85 -11.10
N ARG A 118 -1.73 -9.47 -11.49
CA ARG A 118 -1.95 -8.26 -12.31
C ARG A 118 -1.53 -6.99 -11.57
N ILE A 119 -2.04 -6.76 -10.35
CA ILE A 119 -1.72 -5.52 -9.62
C ILE A 119 -0.24 -5.37 -9.29
N PRO A 120 0.46 -6.38 -8.74
CA PRO A 120 1.90 -6.28 -8.53
C PRO A 120 2.67 -5.90 -9.78
N HIS A 121 2.32 -6.48 -10.93
CA HIS A 121 2.94 -6.16 -12.20
C HIS A 121 2.68 -4.70 -12.61
N LEU A 122 1.40 -4.29 -12.64
CA LEU A 122 1.03 -2.94 -13.06
C LEU A 122 1.60 -1.86 -12.15
N VAL A 123 1.63 -2.09 -10.83
CA VAL A 123 2.21 -1.15 -9.85
C VAL A 123 3.73 -1.04 -10.05
N THR A 124 4.42 -2.17 -10.19
CA THR A 124 5.89 -2.17 -10.33
C THR A 124 6.31 -1.50 -11.64
N GLU A 125 5.63 -1.82 -12.74
CA GLU A 125 5.91 -1.20 -14.04
C GLU A 125 5.51 0.28 -14.06
N GLY A 126 4.27 0.58 -13.66
CA GLY A 126 3.69 1.92 -13.80
C GLY A 126 4.24 2.96 -12.82
N LEU A 127 4.87 2.54 -11.72
CA LEU A 127 5.50 3.44 -10.74
C LEU A 127 7.02 3.45 -10.82
N ASN A 128 7.63 2.75 -11.78
CA ASN A 128 9.09 2.62 -11.89
C ASN A 128 9.81 3.97 -12.00
N GLU A 129 9.24 4.95 -12.72
CA GLU A 129 9.83 6.28 -12.89
C GLU A 129 9.77 7.14 -11.61
N ILE A 130 8.86 6.82 -10.68
CA ILE A 130 8.66 7.53 -9.40
C ILE A 130 9.48 6.87 -8.28
N LEU A 131 9.97 5.65 -8.49
CA LEU A 131 10.81 4.95 -7.53
C LEU A 131 12.23 5.57 -7.51
N ALA A 132 12.76 5.75 -6.30
CA ALA A 132 14.15 6.14 -6.12
C ALA A 132 15.10 5.07 -6.69
N GLU A 133 16.29 5.46 -7.12
CA GLU A 133 17.28 4.54 -7.70
C GLU A 133 17.69 3.39 -6.75
N SER A 134 17.74 3.68 -5.45
CA SER A 134 17.97 2.69 -4.39
C SER A 134 16.68 2.17 -3.75
N GLY A 135 15.53 2.46 -4.38
CA GLY A 135 14.23 2.12 -3.87
C GLY A 135 13.93 0.62 -4.00
N SER A 136 12.96 0.16 -3.21
CA SER A 136 12.59 -1.25 -3.18
C SER A 136 11.09 -1.47 -3.34
N VAL A 137 10.72 -2.61 -3.93
CA VAL A 137 9.34 -3.07 -4.02
C VAL A 137 9.20 -4.34 -3.20
N ILE A 138 8.30 -4.32 -2.23
CA ILE A 138 8.02 -5.42 -1.31
C ILE A 138 6.60 -5.92 -1.57
N LEU A 139 6.51 -7.14 -2.08
CA LEU A 139 5.24 -7.80 -2.36
C LEU A 139 4.94 -8.79 -1.22
N LEU A 140 3.97 -8.46 -0.38
CA LEU A 140 3.47 -9.36 0.64
C LEU A 140 2.39 -10.25 0.02
N SER A 141 2.70 -11.54 -0.14
CA SER A 141 1.86 -12.50 -0.87
C SER A 141 0.76 -13.10 0.00
N SER A 142 1.11 -13.93 0.98
CA SER A 142 0.12 -14.65 1.77
C SER A 142 0.63 -15.01 3.16
N TYR A 143 -0.31 -15.15 4.09
CA TYR A 143 -0.11 -15.73 5.40
C TYR A 143 -1.32 -16.61 5.71
N ALA A 144 -1.08 -17.83 6.20
CA ALA A 144 -2.13 -18.76 6.57
C ALA A 144 -1.98 -19.17 8.03
N LYS A 145 -3.02 -18.95 8.83
CA LYS A 145 -3.12 -19.47 10.20
C LYS A 145 -4.01 -20.69 10.21
N ARG A 146 -3.56 -21.79 10.83
CA ARG A 146 -4.38 -22.98 11.06
C ARG A 146 -5.59 -22.58 11.92
N ALA A 147 -6.79 -23.05 11.57
CA ALA A 147 -7.95 -22.90 12.44
C ALA A 147 -7.70 -23.65 13.75
N SER A 148 -7.84 -22.95 14.86
CA SER A 148 -7.85 -23.51 16.22
C SER A 148 -9.28 -23.64 16.70
#